data_AF-A0A9P7ERQ8-F1
#
_entry.id   AF-A0A9P7ERQ8-F1
#
_cell.length_a   1.000
_cell.length_b   1.000
_cell.length_c   1.000
_cell.angle_alpha   90.00
_cell.angle_beta   90.00
_cell.angle_gamma   90.00
#
_symmetry.space_group_name_H-M   'P 1'
#
loop_
_entity.id
_entity.type
_entity.pdbx_description
1 polymer ?
#
loop_
_entity_poly.entity_id
_entity_poly.type
_entity_poly.pdbx_seq_one_letter_code
_entity_poly.pdbx_strand_id
1 'polypeptide(L)'
;MSVQQAADELANVSLINIGLLRCSPIQPKIAVSLQCLELYHQIHRHKPSFSVQAMVKVLCALHNCSYFQALRDQFAITFDVYLDILWCVQELANTALKCDTPHWRMLHLCPACNHKQENEPTLIPARMDSMDGNSSLKWVDSSGHADERIFKTSYLILPDEVDIFKDDVNTSGGASPADISETACTDNWKTANTISDNTVKVFEQTGIFISACRHSMVQTLVEIAKYALATTNKVLDVYGSNGVTGYDIGCSYQKTIDASSISVKAHSNHHRFIINSFHGHAHNCHCQLWFHPLYQHGLGLEDLEMCERVFSASNAVAPVIHHASYFHWLQFIDL
;
A
#
# COMPACT_ATOMS: atom_id res chain seq x y z
N MET A 1 -31.56 4.95 -27.29
CA MET A 1 -31.16 6.37 -27.44
C MET A 1 -30.28 6.49 -28.66
N SER A 2 -30.55 7.42 -29.58
CA SER A 2 -29.67 7.75 -30.71
C SER A 2 -28.81 8.94 -30.32
N VAL A 3 -27.49 8.84 -30.49
CA VAL A 3 -26.54 9.93 -30.21
C VAL A 3 -26.16 10.56 -31.55
N GLN A 4 -26.30 11.88 -31.68
CA GLN A 4 -25.85 12.58 -32.87
C GLN A 4 -24.32 12.77 -32.79
N GLN A 5 -23.63 12.32 -33.84
CA GLN A 5 -22.18 12.43 -33.99
C GLN A 5 -21.91 13.36 -35.18
N ALA A 6 -21.07 14.38 -35.00
CA ALA A 6 -20.65 15.23 -36.12
C ALA A 6 -19.74 14.46 -37.09
N ALA A 7 -19.67 14.88 -38.36
CA ALA A 7 -19.02 14.12 -39.43
C ALA A 7 -17.53 13.76 -39.15
N ASP A 8 -16.82 14.62 -38.41
CA ASP A 8 -15.40 14.44 -38.06
C ASP A 8 -15.17 14.20 -36.54
N GLU A 9 -16.23 14.07 -35.75
CA GLU A 9 -16.13 13.85 -34.31
C GLU A 9 -15.98 12.36 -34.02
N LEU A 10 -15.05 11.99 -33.15
CA LEU A 10 -14.95 10.60 -32.68
C LEU A 10 -16.20 10.26 -31.85
N ALA A 11 -16.81 9.09 -32.08
CA ALA A 11 -17.99 8.64 -31.32
C ALA A 11 -17.81 8.74 -29.79
N ASN A 12 -16.57 8.59 -29.32
CA ASN A 12 -16.19 8.77 -27.92
C ASN A 12 -16.45 10.18 -27.37
N VAL A 13 -16.16 11.20 -28.17
CA VAL A 13 -16.34 12.60 -27.81
C VAL A 13 -17.84 12.91 -27.76
N SER A 14 -18.62 12.43 -28.74
CA SER A 14 -20.07 12.61 -28.72
C SER A 14 -20.73 11.92 -27.52
N LEU A 15 -20.26 10.72 -27.15
CA LEU A 15 -20.78 9.97 -26.00
C LEU A 15 -20.42 10.64 -24.67
N ILE A 16 -19.18 11.09 -24.48
CA ILE A 16 -18.77 11.69 -23.21
C ILE A 16 -19.49 13.03 -22.97
N ASN A 17 -19.77 13.80 -24.03
CA ASN A 17 -20.52 15.05 -23.98
C ASN A 17 -21.95 14.87 -23.42
N ILE A 18 -22.51 13.67 -23.53
CA ILE A 18 -23.83 13.34 -22.97
C ILE A 18 -23.74 12.46 -21.71
N GLY A 19 -22.55 12.34 -21.11
CA GLY A 19 -22.32 11.58 -19.88
C GLY A 19 -22.27 10.07 -20.05
N LEU A 20 -21.93 9.57 -21.23
CA LEU A 20 -21.75 8.14 -21.52
C LEU A 20 -20.29 7.82 -21.88
N LEU A 21 -19.81 6.68 -21.40
CA LEU A 21 -18.50 6.14 -21.77
C LEU A 21 -18.69 4.78 -22.46
N ARG A 22 -18.00 4.59 -23.58
CA ARG A 22 -18.19 3.42 -24.43
C ARG A 22 -17.41 2.21 -23.94
N CYS A 23 -17.90 1.01 -24.27
CA CYS A 23 -17.21 -0.24 -23.93
C CYS A 23 -16.28 -0.81 -25.01
N SER A 24 -16.14 -0.17 -26.18
CA SER A 24 -15.33 -0.65 -27.30
C SER A 24 -14.75 0.49 -28.15
N PRO A 25 -13.48 0.40 -28.61
CA PRO A 25 -12.76 1.52 -29.21
C PRO A 25 -13.13 1.92 -30.64
N ILE A 26 -13.94 1.13 -31.37
CA ILE A 26 -14.20 1.38 -32.80
C ILE A 26 -15.69 1.60 -33.04
N GLN A 27 -16.54 0.64 -32.66
CA GLN A 27 -17.98 0.71 -32.91
C GLN A 27 -18.76 0.29 -31.66
N PRO A 28 -19.03 1.23 -30.74
CA PRO A 28 -19.63 0.88 -29.47
C PRO A 28 -21.11 0.54 -29.62
N LYS A 29 -21.47 -0.69 -29.24
CA LYS A 29 -22.87 -1.13 -29.14
C LYS A 29 -23.46 -0.92 -27.74
N ILE A 30 -22.59 -0.80 -26.75
CA ILE A 30 -22.92 -0.64 -25.34
C ILE A 30 -22.08 0.53 -24.81
N ALA A 31 -22.71 1.34 -23.97
CA ALA A 31 -22.08 2.41 -23.24
C ALA A 31 -22.63 2.41 -21.81
N VAL A 32 -21.80 2.84 -20.86
CA VAL A 32 -22.13 2.96 -19.44
C VAL A 32 -22.17 4.44 -19.09
N SER A 33 -23.14 4.86 -18.29
CA SER A 33 -23.19 6.26 -17.85
C SER A 33 -22.08 6.56 -16.84
N LEU A 34 -21.57 7.79 -16.86
CA LEU A 34 -20.60 8.25 -15.86
C LEU A 34 -21.15 8.14 -14.44
N GLN A 35 -22.45 8.37 -14.25
CA GLN A 35 -23.12 8.18 -12.94
C GLN A 35 -23.06 6.73 -12.47
N CYS A 36 -23.18 5.74 -13.37
CA CYS A 36 -23.08 4.33 -13.02
C CYS A 36 -21.64 3.94 -12.68
N LEU A 37 -20.66 4.50 -13.39
CA LEU A 37 -19.23 4.27 -13.12
C LEU A 37 -18.81 4.90 -11.80
N GLU A 38 -19.25 6.12 -11.53
CA GLU A 38 -19.03 6.80 -10.26
C GLU A 38 -19.72 6.08 -9.10
N LEU A 39 -20.93 5.56 -9.30
CA LEU A 39 -21.58 4.71 -8.31
C LEU A 39 -20.71 3.48 -7.98
N TYR A 40 -20.19 2.79 -9.01
CA TYR A 40 -19.31 1.64 -8.77
C TYR A 40 -18.01 2.05 -8.08
N HIS A 41 -17.42 3.19 -8.46
CA HIS A 41 -16.23 3.76 -7.83
C HIS A 41 -16.45 3.97 -6.33
N GLN A 42 -17.54 4.64 -5.94
CA GLN A 42 -17.85 4.87 -4.52
C GLN A 42 -18.19 3.58 -3.77
N ILE A 43 -18.88 2.62 -4.42
CA ILE A 43 -19.12 1.31 -3.83
C ILE A 43 -17.79 0.60 -3.55
N HIS A 44 -16.84 0.63 -4.48
CA HIS A 44 -15.53 -0.01 -4.29
C HIS A 44 -14.80 0.58 -3.07
N ARG A 45 -14.77 1.91 -2.93
CA ARG A 45 -14.09 2.62 -1.82
C ARG A 45 -14.68 2.34 -0.44
N HIS A 46 -15.92 1.85 -0.35
CA HIS A 46 -16.60 1.58 0.93
C HIS A 46 -16.90 0.09 1.14
N LYS A 47 -16.93 -0.69 0.06
CA LYS A 47 -17.07 -2.14 0.07
C LYS A 47 -16.16 -2.74 -1.02
N PRO A 48 -14.83 -2.82 -0.79
CA PRO A 48 -13.89 -3.26 -1.82
C PRO A 48 -14.10 -4.70 -2.29
N SER A 49 -14.77 -5.53 -1.48
CA SER A 49 -15.13 -6.89 -1.89
C SER A 49 -16.28 -6.95 -2.92
N PHE A 50 -16.90 -5.82 -3.28
CA PHE A 50 -17.99 -5.78 -4.25
C PHE A 50 -17.44 -5.76 -5.67
N SER A 51 -17.41 -6.92 -6.31
CA SER A 51 -16.73 -7.10 -7.60
C SER A 51 -17.48 -6.48 -8.80
N VAL A 52 -16.75 -6.26 -9.89
CA VAL A 52 -17.32 -5.87 -11.19
C VAL A 52 -18.40 -6.87 -11.63
N GLN A 53 -18.17 -8.16 -11.41
CA GLN A 53 -19.17 -9.19 -11.72
C GLN A 53 -20.47 -9.00 -10.92
N ALA A 54 -20.37 -8.65 -9.64
CA ALA A 54 -21.55 -8.36 -8.82
C ALA A 54 -22.30 -7.15 -9.35
N MET A 55 -21.58 -6.07 -9.68
CA MET A 55 -22.17 -4.87 -10.29
C MET A 55 -22.91 -5.18 -11.59
N VAL A 56 -22.26 -5.92 -12.50
CA VAL A 56 -22.86 -6.28 -13.80
C VAL A 56 -24.09 -7.15 -13.63
N LYS A 57 -24.11 -8.08 -12.65
CA LYS A 57 -25.31 -8.87 -12.35
C LYS A 57 -26.46 -7.99 -11.84
N VAL A 58 -26.18 -6.99 -11.02
CA VAL A 58 -27.19 -6.00 -10.58
C VAL A 58 -27.74 -5.24 -11.78
N LEU A 59 -26.88 -4.74 -12.66
CA LEU A 59 -27.30 -4.05 -13.88
C LEU A 59 -28.16 -4.96 -14.78
N CYS A 60 -27.75 -6.21 -14.98
CA CYS A 60 -28.53 -7.18 -15.76
C CYS A 60 -29.93 -7.40 -15.17
N ALA A 61 -30.03 -7.53 -13.84
CA ALA A 61 -31.31 -7.67 -13.15
C ALA A 61 -32.20 -6.42 -13.31
N LEU A 62 -31.63 -5.21 -13.18
CA LEU A 62 -32.35 -3.94 -13.37
C LEU A 62 -32.86 -3.76 -14.81
N HIS A 63 -32.10 -4.24 -15.80
CA HIS A 63 -32.46 -4.18 -17.21
C HIS A 63 -33.25 -5.40 -17.69
N ASN A 64 -33.59 -6.33 -16.79
CA ASN A 64 -34.30 -7.58 -17.08
C ASN A 64 -33.64 -8.38 -18.23
N CYS A 65 -32.31 -8.51 -18.19
CA CYS A 65 -31.53 -9.28 -19.16
C CYS A 65 -30.63 -10.31 -18.50
N SER A 66 -30.17 -11.29 -19.27
CA SER A 66 -29.28 -12.33 -18.78
C SER A 66 -27.85 -11.82 -18.62
N TYR A 67 -27.16 -12.29 -17.58
CA TYR A 67 -25.73 -12.07 -17.41
C TYR A 67 -24.93 -12.78 -18.51
N PHE A 68 -23.96 -12.07 -19.09
CA PHE A 68 -22.95 -12.62 -19.99
C PHE A 68 -21.57 -12.14 -19.59
N GLN A 69 -20.56 -13.00 -19.73
CA GLN A 69 -19.17 -12.67 -19.41
C GLN A 69 -18.68 -11.44 -20.17
N ALA A 70 -19.07 -11.29 -21.45
CA ALA A 70 -18.72 -10.14 -22.26
C ALA A 70 -19.21 -8.80 -21.68
N LEU A 71 -20.35 -8.77 -20.96
CA LEU A 71 -20.83 -7.55 -20.29
C LEU A 71 -19.94 -7.19 -19.11
N ARG A 72 -19.44 -8.19 -18.39
CA ARG A 72 -18.50 -7.99 -17.28
C ARG A 72 -17.20 -7.40 -17.78
N ASP A 73 -16.66 -7.94 -18.87
CA ASP A 73 -15.40 -7.48 -19.45
C ASP A 73 -15.55 -6.07 -20.05
N GLN A 74 -16.66 -5.80 -20.74
CA GLN A 74 -17.02 -4.47 -21.23
C GLN A 74 -17.13 -3.44 -20.11
N PHE A 75 -17.78 -3.79 -19.00
CA PHE A 75 -17.86 -2.89 -17.85
C PHE A 75 -16.49 -2.65 -17.22
N ALA A 76 -15.68 -3.70 -17.02
CA ALA A 76 -14.33 -3.58 -16.47
C ALA A 76 -13.45 -2.66 -17.32
N ILE A 77 -13.42 -2.86 -18.64
CA ILE A 77 -12.68 -2.00 -19.59
C ILE A 77 -13.18 -0.55 -19.50
N THR A 78 -14.49 -0.34 -19.44
CA THR A 78 -15.06 1.01 -19.34
C THR A 78 -14.71 1.67 -18.01
N PHE A 79 -14.66 0.89 -16.93
CA PHE A 79 -14.25 1.36 -15.61
C PHE A 79 -12.76 1.70 -15.55
N ASP A 80 -11.89 0.93 -16.20
CA ASP A 80 -10.48 1.26 -16.33
C ASP A 80 -10.29 2.62 -17.01
N VAL A 81 -11.00 2.86 -18.13
CA VAL A 81 -10.95 4.15 -18.84
C VAL A 81 -11.52 5.28 -17.97
N TYR A 82 -12.55 5.02 -17.19
CA TYR A 82 -13.10 5.99 -16.25
C TYR A 82 -12.07 6.40 -15.19
N LEU A 83 -11.39 5.43 -14.57
CA LEU A 83 -10.33 5.69 -13.59
C LEU A 83 -9.14 6.42 -14.21
N ASP A 84 -8.75 6.06 -15.44
CA ASP A 84 -7.69 6.73 -16.19
C ASP A 84 -8.02 8.21 -16.42
N ILE A 85 -9.26 8.53 -16.82
CA ILE A 85 -9.73 9.91 -16.94
C ILE A 85 -9.62 10.65 -15.61
N LEU A 86 -10.05 10.04 -14.50
CA LEU A 86 -9.95 10.66 -13.17
C LEU A 86 -8.50 10.93 -12.78
N TRP A 87 -7.59 9.99 -13.03
CA TRP A 87 -6.17 10.16 -12.75
C TRP A 87 -5.55 11.26 -13.61
N CYS A 88 -5.82 11.31 -14.92
CA CYS A 88 -5.34 12.39 -15.77
C CYS A 88 -5.83 13.77 -15.29
N VAL A 89 -7.10 13.87 -14.88
CA VAL A 89 -7.63 15.13 -14.32
C VAL A 89 -6.92 15.48 -13.01
N GLN A 90 -6.69 14.51 -12.12
CA GLN A 90 -5.99 14.72 -10.87
C GLN A 90 -4.52 15.13 -11.08
N GLU A 91 -3.83 14.54 -12.07
CA GLU A 91 -2.47 14.90 -12.44
C GLU A 91 -2.39 16.34 -12.95
N LEU A 92 -3.28 16.73 -13.86
CA LEU A 92 -3.39 18.11 -14.34
C LEU A 92 -3.66 19.09 -13.21
N ALA A 93 -4.56 18.73 -12.27
CA ALA A 93 -4.84 19.54 -11.09
C ALA A 93 -3.61 19.66 -10.18
N ASN A 94 -2.89 18.54 -9.94
CA ASN A 94 -1.68 18.54 -9.14
C ASN A 94 -0.61 19.44 -9.75
N THR A 95 -0.34 19.33 -11.05
CA THR A 95 0.64 20.20 -11.73
C THR A 95 0.21 21.66 -11.68
N ALA A 96 -1.07 21.98 -11.91
CA ALA A 96 -1.56 23.35 -11.81
C ALA A 96 -1.41 23.95 -10.40
N LEU A 97 -1.58 23.11 -9.37
CA LEU A 97 -1.44 23.48 -7.96
C LEU A 97 -0.01 23.33 -7.41
N LYS A 98 0.95 22.89 -8.25
CA LYS A 98 2.34 22.57 -7.86
C LYS A 98 2.45 21.50 -6.77
N CYS A 99 1.55 20.52 -6.85
CA CYS A 99 1.47 19.35 -5.97
C CYS A 99 2.18 18.12 -6.55
N ASP A 100 3.16 18.32 -7.43
CA ASP A 100 3.85 17.30 -8.22
C ASP A 100 5.37 17.25 -7.94
N THR A 101 5.84 17.91 -6.88
CA THR A 101 7.25 17.86 -6.48
C THR A 101 7.62 16.47 -5.92
N PRO A 102 8.92 16.10 -5.91
CA PRO A 102 9.36 14.85 -5.30
C PRO A 102 8.84 14.70 -3.86
N HIS A 103 8.31 13.52 -3.54
CA HIS A 103 7.73 13.20 -2.22
C HIS A 103 6.57 14.10 -1.76
N TRP A 104 5.95 14.87 -2.66
CA TRP A 104 4.87 15.81 -2.30
C TRP A 104 3.77 15.12 -1.48
N ARG A 105 3.31 13.94 -1.90
CA ARG A 105 2.31 13.17 -1.14
C ARG A 105 2.78 12.95 0.30
N MET A 106 3.94 12.34 0.52
CA MET A 106 4.43 12.06 1.87
C MET A 106 4.54 13.34 2.72
N LEU A 107 5.06 14.42 2.14
CA LEU A 107 5.22 15.71 2.81
C LEU A 107 3.89 16.43 3.12
N HIS A 108 2.79 16.09 2.45
CA HIS A 108 1.51 16.80 2.60
C HIS A 108 0.30 15.90 2.94
N LEU A 109 0.48 14.58 3.02
CA LEU A 109 -0.60 13.61 3.24
C LEU A 109 -1.25 13.76 4.61
N CYS A 110 -0.46 14.03 5.65
CA CYS A 110 -0.96 14.14 7.01
C CYS A 110 -0.70 15.55 7.55
N PRO A 111 -1.71 16.44 7.49
CA PRO A 111 -1.60 17.79 8.04
C PRO A 111 -1.13 17.78 9.50
N ALA A 112 -1.67 16.87 10.31
CA ALA A 112 -1.32 16.76 11.73
C ALA A 112 0.12 16.32 12.00
N CYS A 113 0.79 15.64 11.06
CA CYS A 113 2.21 15.27 11.22
C CYS A 113 3.15 16.28 10.58
N ASN A 114 2.76 16.90 9.46
CA ASN A 114 3.67 17.64 8.60
C ASN A 114 3.56 19.16 8.75
N HIS A 115 2.46 19.67 9.31
CA HIS A 115 2.27 21.11 9.50
C HIS A 115 2.84 21.55 10.85
N LYS A 116 3.98 22.26 10.82
CA LYS A 116 4.60 22.87 12.01
C LYS A 116 4.23 24.34 12.15
N GLN A 117 3.95 24.79 13.37
CA GLN A 117 3.75 26.23 13.65
C GLN A 117 5.08 26.93 13.98
N GLU A 118 5.18 28.24 13.71
CA GLU A 118 6.43 29.02 13.89
C GLU A 118 7.02 28.94 15.31
N ASN A 119 6.18 28.75 16.33
CA ASN A 119 6.58 28.68 17.74
C ASN A 119 6.25 27.33 18.38
N GLU A 120 6.08 26.28 17.58
CA GLU A 120 5.79 24.94 18.10
C GLU A 120 7.03 24.39 18.84
N PRO A 121 6.87 23.86 20.06
CA PRO A 121 7.98 23.19 20.74
C PRO A 121 8.45 21.99 19.92
N THR A 122 9.75 21.70 19.97
CA THR A 122 10.28 20.50 19.31
C THR A 122 9.67 19.25 19.95
N LEU A 123 8.90 18.50 19.16
CA LEU A 123 8.31 17.24 19.58
C LEU A 123 9.39 16.17 19.71
N ILE A 124 9.27 15.34 20.75
CA ILE A 124 10.12 14.18 20.98
C ILE A 124 9.18 12.99 21.20
N PRO A 125 9.08 12.03 20.26
CA PRO A 125 9.69 12.07 18.91
C PRO A 125 9.06 13.15 18.02
N ALA A 126 9.81 13.58 17.00
CA ALA A 126 9.33 14.55 16.01
C ALA A 126 8.21 13.97 15.13
N ARG A 127 8.21 12.64 14.99
CA ARG A 127 7.24 11.89 14.19
C ARG A 127 7.09 10.47 14.74
N MET A 128 5.89 9.92 14.65
CA MET A 128 5.58 8.53 14.98
C MET A 128 4.94 7.86 13.77
N ASP A 129 5.57 6.78 13.33
CA ASP A 129 5.07 5.91 12.28
C ASP A 129 5.02 4.46 12.78
N SER A 130 4.28 3.62 12.09
CA SER A 130 4.33 2.16 12.21
C SER A 130 4.68 1.56 10.86
N MET A 131 5.22 0.35 10.86
CA MET A 131 5.38 -0.44 9.65
C MET A 131 5.16 -1.92 9.94
N ASP A 132 4.60 -2.63 8.98
CA ASP A 132 4.37 -4.06 9.11
C ASP A 132 4.04 -4.72 7.74
N GLY A 133 4.05 -6.06 7.70
CA GLY A 133 3.70 -6.86 6.54
C GLY A 133 2.37 -7.61 6.69
N ASN A 134 1.61 -7.68 5.61
CA ASN A 134 0.35 -8.42 5.54
C ASN A 134 0.35 -9.40 4.37
N SER A 135 0.10 -10.67 4.67
CA SER A 135 0.05 -11.75 3.67
C SER A 135 -1.35 -12.05 3.12
N SER A 136 -2.35 -11.20 3.37
CA SER A 136 -3.71 -11.42 2.89
C SER A 136 -3.91 -11.03 1.43
N LEU A 137 -3.16 -10.05 0.93
CA LEU A 137 -3.26 -9.55 -0.45
C LEU A 137 -2.41 -10.37 -1.42
N LYS A 138 -2.56 -11.69 -1.40
CA LYS A 138 -1.78 -12.59 -2.26
C LYS A 138 -2.18 -12.45 -3.72
N TRP A 139 -1.22 -12.66 -4.61
CA TRP A 139 -1.46 -12.69 -6.05
C TRP A 139 -0.83 -13.92 -6.69
N VAL A 140 -1.61 -14.61 -7.52
CA VAL A 140 -1.28 -15.93 -8.06
C VAL A 140 -0.38 -15.80 -9.29
N ASP A 141 0.74 -16.53 -9.30
CA ASP A 141 1.87 -16.52 -10.25
C ASP A 141 1.53 -16.79 -11.74
N SER A 142 0.28 -17.09 -12.06
CA SER A 142 -0.17 -17.35 -13.44
C SER A 142 -1.23 -16.37 -13.94
N SER A 143 -1.54 -15.33 -13.15
CA SER A 143 -2.70 -14.46 -13.41
C SER A 143 -2.31 -13.22 -14.20
N GLY A 144 -2.90 -13.04 -15.38
CA GLY A 144 -2.89 -11.75 -16.07
C GLY A 144 -1.55 -11.32 -16.70
N HIS A 145 -0.62 -12.23 -16.95
CA HIS A 145 0.64 -11.99 -17.69
C HIS A 145 0.47 -11.38 -19.10
N ALA A 146 -0.74 -11.43 -19.66
CA ALA A 146 -1.05 -10.78 -20.93
C ALA A 146 -1.32 -9.27 -20.81
N ASP A 147 -1.46 -8.75 -19.59
CA ASP A 147 -1.69 -7.33 -19.33
C ASP A 147 -0.36 -6.62 -19.10
N GLU A 148 0.12 -5.92 -20.14
CA GLU A 148 1.40 -5.20 -20.13
C GLU A 148 1.30 -3.79 -19.49
N ARG A 149 0.13 -3.40 -18.99
CA ARG A 149 -0.07 -2.07 -18.40
C ARG A 149 0.68 -1.95 -17.08
N ILE A 150 1.31 -0.79 -16.88
CA ILE A 150 2.00 -0.45 -15.63
C ILE A 150 1.11 0.53 -14.87
N PHE A 151 0.70 0.14 -13.66
CA PHE A 151 -0.04 1.03 -12.77
C PHE A 151 0.94 1.94 -12.03
N LYS A 152 0.74 3.26 -12.14
CA LYS A 152 1.56 4.26 -11.47
C LYS A 152 0.89 4.70 -10.17
N THR A 153 1.54 4.44 -9.06
CA THR A 153 1.12 4.92 -7.74
C THR A 153 2.28 5.60 -7.03
N SER A 154 1.95 6.58 -6.20
CA SER A 154 2.93 7.27 -5.35
C SER A 154 3.16 6.57 -4.01
N TYR A 155 2.44 5.50 -3.71
CA TYR A 155 2.63 4.68 -2.50
C TYR A 155 3.72 3.62 -2.69
N LEU A 156 3.79 3.00 -3.88
CA LEU A 156 4.68 1.89 -4.17
C LEU A 156 6.15 2.35 -4.21
N ILE A 157 7.01 1.65 -3.46
CA ILE A 157 8.45 1.67 -3.68
C ILE A 157 8.76 0.60 -4.73
N LEU A 158 9.40 1.00 -5.83
CA LEU A 158 9.61 0.11 -6.97
C LEU A 158 10.57 -1.05 -6.61
N PRO A 159 10.41 -2.23 -7.24
CA PRO A 159 11.29 -3.38 -7.00
C PRO A 159 12.78 -3.05 -7.11
N ASP A 160 13.18 -2.25 -8.12
CA ASP A 160 14.58 -1.83 -8.28
C ASP A 160 15.10 -0.99 -7.11
N GLU A 161 14.26 -0.16 -6.48
CA GLU A 161 14.62 0.61 -5.27
C GLU A 161 14.77 -0.32 -4.05
N VAL A 162 14.02 -1.41 -4.01
CA VAL A 162 14.10 -2.42 -2.95
C VAL A 162 15.35 -3.27 -3.10
N ASP A 163 15.66 -3.69 -4.33
CA ASP A 163 16.73 -4.64 -4.63
C ASP A 163 18.12 -4.12 -4.26
N ILE A 164 18.27 -2.82 -4.02
CA ILE A 164 19.46 -2.21 -3.43
C ILE A 164 19.79 -2.84 -2.06
N PHE A 165 18.77 -3.23 -1.29
CA PHE A 165 18.91 -3.80 0.05
C PHE A 165 18.93 -5.34 0.06
N LYS A 166 19.00 -5.98 -1.11
CA LYS A 166 18.92 -7.45 -1.19
C LYS A 166 20.06 -8.12 -0.42
N ASP A 167 21.25 -7.52 -0.37
CA ASP A 167 22.42 -8.12 0.26
C ASP A 167 22.53 -7.78 1.75
N ASP A 168 21.89 -6.69 2.20
CA ASP A 168 21.89 -6.23 3.60
C ASP A 168 21.20 -7.20 4.58
N VAL A 169 20.33 -8.07 4.07
CA VAL A 169 19.62 -9.07 4.88
C VAL A 169 20.45 -10.35 5.08
N ASN A 170 21.43 -10.61 4.20
CA ASN A 170 22.26 -11.82 4.25
C ASN A 170 23.46 -11.68 5.21
N THR A 171 23.81 -10.46 5.63
CA THR A 171 24.96 -10.18 6.52
C THR A 171 24.75 -10.61 7.97
N SER A 172 23.59 -11.19 8.32
CA SER A 172 23.31 -11.71 9.67
C SER A 172 23.86 -13.12 9.93
N GLY A 173 24.57 -13.74 8.99
CA GLY A 173 25.10 -15.10 9.10
C GLY A 173 26.59 -15.16 9.43
N GLY A 174 27.00 -14.79 10.65
CA GLY A 174 28.41 -14.86 11.04
C GLY A 174 28.75 -14.47 12.47
N ALA A 175 27.96 -14.89 13.47
CA ALA A 175 28.37 -14.78 14.87
C ALA A 175 29.02 -16.09 15.34
N SER A 176 30.26 -15.99 15.82
CA SER A 176 31.01 -17.06 16.49
C SER A 176 30.32 -17.52 17.80
N PRO A 177 30.58 -18.74 18.30
CA PRO A 177 29.74 -19.41 19.32
C PRO A 177 29.78 -18.81 20.75
N ALA A 178 30.30 -17.59 20.94
CA ALA A 178 30.60 -17.05 22.26
C ALA A 178 29.56 -16.07 22.84
N ASP A 179 28.59 -15.58 22.06
CA ASP A 179 27.61 -14.56 22.52
C ASP A 179 26.18 -15.11 22.74
N ILE A 180 26.05 -16.35 23.20
CA ILE A 180 24.75 -17.04 23.38
C ILE A 180 23.97 -16.57 24.64
N SER A 181 24.25 -15.41 25.24
CA SER A 181 23.72 -15.09 26.60
C SER A 181 22.81 -13.86 26.78
N GLU A 182 22.44 -13.07 25.75
CA GLU A 182 21.64 -11.85 26.03
C GLU A 182 20.35 -11.60 25.24
N THR A 183 20.03 -12.31 24.16
CA THR A 183 18.78 -11.99 23.41
C THR A 183 18.08 -13.19 22.78
N ALA A 184 17.63 -14.14 23.61
CA ALA A 184 16.69 -15.19 23.23
C ALA A 184 15.23 -14.67 23.13
N CYS A 185 14.98 -13.57 22.42
CA CYS A 185 13.62 -13.00 22.28
C CYS A 185 12.85 -13.62 21.10
N THR A 186 13.58 -14.07 20.07
CA THR A 186 13.03 -14.66 18.84
C THR A 186 12.74 -16.16 18.95
N ASP A 187 13.29 -16.85 19.95
CA ASP A 187 13.20 -18.32 20.07
C ASP A 187 11.77 -18.82 20.37
N ASN A 188 10.92 -17.95 20.94
CA ASN A 188 9.52 -18.26 21.26
C ASN A 188 8.54 -17.81 20.17
N TRP A 189 9.00 -17.17 19.09
CA TRP A 189 8.11 -16.55 18.10
C TRP A 189 8.06 -17.32 16.78
N LYS A 190 6.87 -17.82 16.42
CA LYS A 190 6.63 -18.51 15.13
C LYS A 190 6.73 -17.57 13.92
N THR A 191 6.60 -16.25 14.10
CA THR A 191 6.67 -15.28 13.00
C THR A 191 8.11 -15.03 12.53
N ALA A 192 9.10 -15.26 13.39
CA ALA A 192 10.53 -15.20 13.03
C ALA A 192 11.02 -16.49 12.33
N ASN A 193 10.26 -17.58 12.43
CA ASN A 193 10.56 -18.86 11.80
C ASN A 193 9.68 -19.03 10.56
N THR A 194 10.22 -18.70 9.40
CA THR A 194 9.54 -18.82 8.10
C THR A 194 8.94 -20.19 7.86
N ILE A 195 7.71 -20.16 7.35
CA ILE A 195 6.90 -21.28 6.87
C ILE A 195 7.70 -22.07 5.82
N SER A 196 7.69 -23.40 5.93
CA SER A 196 8.33 -24.34 5.02
C SER A 196 8.03 -24.07 3.54
N ASP A 197 9.07 -24.12 2.70
CA ASP A 197 9.15 -23.83 1.25
C ASP A 197 8.09 -24.44 0.30
N ASN A 198 7.24 -25.36 0.77
CA ASN A 198 6.36 -26.12 -0.12
C ASN A 198 4.98 -25.48 -0.37
N THR A 199 4.58 -24.40 0.30
CA THR A 199 3.29 -23.72 0.09
C THR A 199 3.39 -22.41 -0.71
N VAL A 200 4.61 -21.94 -1.01
CA VAL A 200 4.89 -20.62 -1.61
C VAL A 200 4.88 -20.63 -3.14
N LYS A 201 4.95 -21.81 -3.79
CA LYS A 201 5.06 -21.92 -5.26
C LYS A 201 3.83 -21.51 -6.10
N VAL A 202 2.73 -21.09 -5.46
CA VAL A 202 1.48 -20.72 -6.17
C VAL A 202 1.34 -19.20 -6.30
N PHE A 203 2.06 -18.42 -5.50
CA PHE A 203 1.91 -16.97 -5.44
C PHE A 203 3.22 -16.28 -5.83
N GLU A 204 3.14 -15.35 -6.76
CA GLU A 204 4.28 -14.50 -7.16
C GLU A 204 4.49 -13.40 -6.11
N GLN A 205 3.39 -12.84 -5.59
CA GLN A 205 3.39 -11.91 -4.47
C GLN A 205 2.71 -12.56 -3.26
N THR A 206 3.46 -12.65 -2.17
CA THR A 206 2.97 -13.27 -0.92
C THR A 206 2.24 -12.28 -0.01
N GLY A 207 2.20 -10.99 -0.38
CA GLY A 207 1.47 -9.93 0.30
C GLY A 207 2.08 -8.53 0.08
N ILE A 208 1.81 -7.61 1.00
CA ILE A 208 2.35 -6.25 1.00
C ILE A 208 3.05 -5.92 2.33
N PHE A 209 3.98 -4.97 2.30
CA PHE A 209 4.57 -4.31 3.46
C PHE A 209 4.26 -2.82 3.39
N ILE A 210 3.76 -2.23 4.47
CA ILE A 210 3.40 -0.80 4.49
C ILE A 210 4.08 -0.08 5.66
N SER A 211 4.19 1.24 5.52
CA SER A 211 4.32 2.14 6.65
C SER A 211 3.12 3.08 6.71
N ALA A 212 2.69 3.46 7.91
CA ALA A 212 1.66 4.46 8.14
C ALA A 212 2.05 5.40 9.28
N CYS A 213 1.61 6.66 9.25
CA CYS A 213 1.80 7.53 10.41
C CYS A 213 0.82 7.19 11.53
N ARG A 214 1.02 7.77 12.72
CA ARG A 214 0.09 7.62 13.87
C ARG A 214 -1.38 7.99 13.60
N HIS A 215 -1.65 8.73 12.52
CA HIS A 215 -3.01 9.07 12.07
C HIS A 215 -3.54 8.11 10.98
N SER A 216 -2.92 6.93 10.84
CA SER A 216 -3.28 5.87 9.90
C SER A 216 -3.20 6.28 8.42
N MET A 217 -2.39 7.29 8.10
CA MET A 217 -2.13 7.69 6.71
C MET A 217 -0.96 6.88 6.15
N VAL A 218 -1.22 6.08 5.10
CA VAL A 218 -0.22 5.20 4.48
C VAL A 218 0.89 6.00 3.83
N GLN A 219 2.13 5.74 4.22
CA GLN A 219 3.32 6.43 3.77
C GLN A 219 4.01 5.72 2.62
N THR A 220 4.16 4.41 2.72
CA THR A 220 4.82 3.59 1.71
C THR A 220 4.08 2.26 1.61
N LEU A 221 4.15 1.65 0.43
CA LEU A 221 3.72 0.30 0.12
C LEU A 221 4.83 -0.40 -0.63
N VAL A 222 5.06 -1.66 -0.31
CA VAL A 222 6.04 -2.51 -0.99
C VAL A 222 5.50 -3.94 -1.06
N GLU A 223 6.00 -4.76 -1.99
CA GLU A 223 5.60 -6.19 -2.12
C GLU A 223 6.33 -7.05 -1.05
N ILE A 224 6.38 -8.41 -1.05
CA ILE A 224 7.02 -9.25 0.04
C ILE A 224 8.28 -10.10 -0.42
N ALA A 225 9.32 -10.34 0.47
CA ALA A 225 10.84 -10.26 0.37
C ALA A 225 11.72 -8.92 0.65
N LYS A 226 12.22 -8.67 1.90
CA LYS A 226 13.29 -7.67 2.29
C LYS A 226 12.97 -6.14 2.41
N TYR A 227 11.70 -5.70 2.47
CA TYR A 227 11.31 -4.28 2.30
C TYR A 227 11.33 -3.35 3.49
N ALA A 228 11.47 -3.86 4.71
CA ALA A 228 11.48 -2.98 5.87
C ALA A 228 12.61 -1.94 5.74
N LEU A 229 13.77 -2.33 5.19
CA LEU A 229 14.91 -1.43 4.91
C LEU A 229 14.57 -0.39 3.84
N ALA A 230 13.93 -0.78 2.74
CA ALA A 230 13.52 0.17 1.69
C ALA A 230 12.51 1.20 2.20
N THR A 231 11.50 0.73 2.93
CA THR A 231 10.52 1.59 3.61
C THR A 231 11.20 2.54 4.59
N THR A 232 12.08 2.02 5.44
CA THR A 232 12.85 2.83 6.39
C THR A 232 13.70 3.86 5.67
N ASN A 233 14.45 3.48 4.65
CA ASN A 233 15.29 4.40 3.88
C ASN A 233 14.46 5.56 3.31
N LYS A 234 13.30 5.24 2.71
CA LYS A 234 12.37 6.25 2.18
C LYS A 234 11.84 7.18 3.26
N VAL A 235 11.46 6.64 4.42
CA VAL A 235 10.98 7.41 5.58
C VAL A 235 12.06 8.37 6.09
N LEU A 236 13.30 7.88 6.23
CA LEU A 236 14.46 8.69 6.66
C LEU A 236 14.78 9.80 5.66
N ASP A 237 14.72 9.52 4.37
CA ASP A 237 15.01 10.50 3.31
C ASP A 237 13.97 11.64 3.27
N VAL A 238 12.71 11.36 3.62
CA VAL A 238 11.61 12.33 3.51
C VAL A 238 11.35 13.11 4.80
N TYR A 239 11.32 12.44 5.95
CA TYR A 239 10.86 13.06 7.20
C TYR A 239 11.99 13.55 8.11
N GLY A 240 13.22 13.15 7.85
CA GLY A 240 14.39 13.61 8.60
C GLY A 240 14.46 13.02 10.01
N SER A 241 14.95 13.83 10.95
CA SER A 241 15.49 13.32 12.22
C SER A 241 14.49 13.25 13.38
N ASN A 242 14.83 12.44 14.39
CA ASN A 242 14.10 12.19 15.63
C ASN A 242 12.74 11.51 15.44
N GLY A 243 12.59 10.70 14.39
CA GLY A 243 11.43 9.84 14.18
C GLY A 243 11.46 8.57 15.04
N VAL A 244 10.28 8.01 15.28
CA VAL A 244 10.11 6.69 15.88
C VAL A 244 9.23 5.85 14.96
N THR A 245 9.65 4.60 14.70
CA THR A 245 8.84 3.61 13.98
C THR A 245 8.53 2.41 14.86
N GLY A 246 7.25 2.12 15.04
CA GLY A 246 6.76 0.87 15.61
C GLY A 246 6.85 -0.26 14.60
N TYR A 247 7.41 -1.39 15.03
CA TYR A 247 7.40 -2.63 14.27
C TYR A 247 7.39 -3.83 15.23
N ASP A 248 6.60 -4.85 14.91
CA ASP A 248 6.51 -6.14 15.60
C ASP A 248 7.85 -6.70 16.09
N ILE A 249 8.83 -6.69 15.19
CA ILE A 249 10.18 -7.20 15.43
C ILE A 249 11.18 -6.06 15.69
N GLY A 250 10.72 -4.89 16.15
CA GLY A 250 11.51 -3.66 16.28
C GLY A 250 12.85 -3.85 17.02
N CYS A 251 12.88 -4.68 18.06
CA CYS A 251 14.08 -5.00 18.83
C CYS A 251 15.16 -5.73 17.99
N SER A 252 14.77 -6.75 17.23
CA SER A 252 15.67 -7.44 16.30
C SER A 252 15.94 -6.62 15.04
N TYR A 253 14.96 -5.84 14.61
CA TYR A 253 15.07 -5.01 13.41
C TYR A 253 16.09 -3.87 13.60
N GLN A 254 16.22 -3.33 14.81
CA GLN A 254 17.30 -2.39 15.14
C GLN A 254 18.67 -3.01 14.81
N LYS A 255 18.91 -4.29 15.13
CA LYS A 255 20.17 -4.98 14.78
C LYS A 255 20.35 -5.10 13.26
N THR A 256 19.26 -5.37 12.54
CA THR A 256 19.27 -5.39 11.07
C THR A 256 19.64 -4.02 10.51
N ILE A 257 19.09 -2.93 11.06
CA ILE A 257 19.43 -1.56 10.69
C ILE A 257 20.91 -1.30 10.95
N ASP A 258 21.41 -1.64 12.13
CA ASP A 258 22.80 -1.38 12.53
C ASP A 258 23.80 -2.13 11.62
N ALA A 259 23.42 -3.31 11.11
CA ALA A 259 24.19 -4.13 10.19
C ALA A 259 23.99 -3.81 8.70
N SER A 260 23.05 -2.92 8.37
CA SER A 260 22.69 -2.58 6.98
C SER A 260 23.47 -1.39 6.43
N SER A 261 23.39 -1.18 5.11
CA SER A 261 23.95 -0.02 4.42
C SER A 261 23.37 1.33 4.89
N ILE A 262 22.20 1.33 5.54
CA ILE A 262 21.52 2.55 6.03
C ILE A 262 21.77 2.85 7.51
N SER A 263 22.61 2.06 8.18
CA SER A 263 22.99 2.24 9.60
C SER A 263 23.40 3.68 9.93
N VAL A 264 24.37 4.24 9.18
CA VAL A 264 24.86 5.62 9.37
C VAL A 264 23.73 6.64 9.20
N LYS A 265 22.85 6.43 8.21
CA LYS A 265 21.73 7.33 7.94
C LYS A 265 20.70 7.28 9.08
N ALA A 266 20.36 6.09 9.58
CA ALA A 266 19.43 5.91 10.69
C ALA A 266 19.96 6.55 11.98
N HIS A 267 21.24 6.32 12.31
CA HIS A 267 21.88 6.93 13.47
C HIS A 267 22.01 8.45 13.37
N SER A 268 22.38 8.97 12.19
CA SER A 268 22.50 10.43 11.96
C SER A 268 21.15 11.13 12.08
N ASN A 269 20.06 10.43 11.76
CA ASN A 269 18.71 10.91 11.96
C ASN A 269 18.17 10.65 13.38
N HIS A 270 18.92 10.03 14.28
CA HIS A 270 18.44 9.64 15.62
C HIS A 270 17.10 8.89 15.57
N HIS A 271 16.90 8.07 14.54
CA HIS A 271 15.65 7.33 14.35
C HIS A 271 15.63 6.11 15.26
N ARG A 272 14.49 5.87 15.90
CA ARG A 272 14.31 4.79 16.88
C ARG A 272 13.33 3.76 16.38
N PHE A 273 13.70 2.49 16.47
CA PHE A 273 12.80 1.37 16.25
C PHE A 273 12.34 0.80 17.58
N ILE A 274 11.04 0.61 17.73
CA ILE A 274 10.42 0.09 18.95
C ILE A 274 9.36 -0.94 18.59
N ILE A 275 8.89 -1.69 19.58
CA ILE A 275 7.83 -2.68 19.36
C ILE A 275 6.48 -2.00 19.55
N ASN A 276 5.46 -2.45 18.83
CA ASN A 276 4.09 -1.97 19.03
C ASN A 276 3.56 -2.42 20.41
N SER A 277 2.56 -1.73 20.95
CA SER A 277 2.12 -1.98 22.33
C SER A 277 1.46 -3.35 22.52
N PHE A 278 0.75 -3.90 21.53
CA PHE A 278 0.13 -5.22 21.67
C PHE A 278 1.18 -6.32 21.62
N HIS A 279 2.06 -6.24 20.62
CA HIS A 279 3.12 -7.23 20.39
C HIS A 279 4.19 -7.17 21.48
N GLY A 280 4.46 -6.00 22.04
CA GLY A 280 5.50 -5.78 23.04
C GLY A 280 5.37 -6.66 24.28
N HIS A 281 4.15 -6.96 24.73
CA HIS A 281 3.94 -7.84 25.89
C HIS A 281 4.27 -9.32 25.62
N ALA A 282 4.38 -9.74 24.36
CA ALA A 282 4.83 -11.07 23.98
C ALA A 282 6.37 -11.22 24.05
N HIS A 283 7.12 -10.12 24.13
CA HIS A 283 8.57 -10.14 24.26
C HIS A 283 9.01 -10.36 25.71
N ASN A 284 10.25 -10.80 25.93
CA ASN A 284 10.76 -11.00 27.29
C ASN A 284 10.85 -9.66 28.07
N CYS A 285 10.85 -9.74 29.41
CA CYS A 285 10.83 -8.56 30.27
C CYS A 285 11.98 -7.58 29.98
N HIS A 286 13.18 -8.08 29.71
CA HIS A 286 14.33 -7.23 29.37
C HIS A 286 14.10 -6.44 28.08
N CYS A 287 13.62 -7.10 27.02
CA CYS A 287 13.25 -6.47 25.76
C CYS A 287 12.16 -5.40 25.96
N GLN A 288 11.15 -5.69 26.80
CA GLN A 288 10.09 -4.73 27.08
C GLN A 288 10.64 -3.42 27.67
N LEU A 289 11.56 -3.48 28.63
CA LEU A 289 12.13 -2.27 29.25
C LEU A 289 12.81 -1.33 28.22
N TRP A 290 13.38 -1.88 27.15
CA TRP A 290 14.12 -1.12 26.14
C TRP A 290 13.31 -0.75 24.90
N PHE A 291 12.30 -1.53 24.53
CA PHE A 291 11.59 -1.38 23.26
C PHE A 291 10.07 -1.24 23.38
N HIS A 292 9.47 -1.46 24.55
CA HIS A 292 8.02 -1.33 24.71
C HIS A 292 7.61 0.15 24.83
N PRO A 293 6.56 0.63 24.13
CA PRO A 293 6.20 2.04 24.08
C PRO A 293 6.00 2.68 25.47
N LEU A 294 5.41 1.94 26.40
CA LEU A 294 5.20 2.34 27.80
C LEU A 294 6.47 2.88 28.50
N TYR A 295 7.64 2.32 28.21
CA TYR A 295 8.91 2.72 28.84
C TYR A 295 9.71 3.70 27.99
N GLN A 296 9.18 4.11 26.83
CA GLN A 296 9.86 4.99 25.89
C GLN A 296 9.34 6.42 26.03
N HIS A 297 10.27 7.35 26.27
CA HIS A 297 9.94 8.76 26.36
C HIS A 297 9.30 9.29 25.07
N GLY A 298 8.19 10.00 25.21
CA GLY A 298 7.54 10.75 24.13
C GLY A 298 6.30 10.10 23.49
N LEU A 299 6.04 8.82 23.74
CA LEU A 299 4.96 8.08 23.05
C LEU A 299 3.59 8.21 23.72
N GLY A 300 3.55 8.48 25.02
CA GLY A 300 2.29 8.64 25.76
C GLY A 300 1.42 7.37 25.67
N LEU A 301 0.22 7.50 25.11
CA LEU A 301 -0.76 6.41 24.95
C LEU A 301 -0.76 5.80 23.54
N GLU A 302 0.25 6.11 22.72
CA GLU A 302 0.34 5.60 21.36
C GLU A 302 0.62 4.09 21.34
N ASP A 303 -0.21 3.34 20.62
CA ASP A 303 -0.07 1.88 20.49
C ASP A 303 0.81 1.46 19.31
N LEU A 304 0.94 2.35 18.30
CA LEU A 304 1.64 2.12 17.04
C LEU A 304 1.08 0.98 16.20
N GLU A 305 -0.19 0.59 16.42
CA GLU A 305 -0.86 -0.51 15.71
C GLU A 305 -1.58 -0.04 14.43
N MET A 306 -1.07 1.01 13.76
CA MET A 306 -1.79 1.62 12.62
C MET A 306 -1.85 0.69 11.41
N CYS A 307 -0.83 -0.14 11.21
CA CYS A 307 -0.80 -1.09 10.11
C CYS A 307 -1.96 -2.09 10.19
N GLU A 308 -2.27 -2.61 11.38
CA GLU A 308 -3.40 -3.55 11.55
C GLU A 308 -4.75 -2.92 11.21
N ARG A 309 -4.92 -1.62 11.49
CA ARG A 309 -6.14 -0.89 11.10
C ARG A 309 -6.24 -0.75 9.58
N VAL A 310 -5.12 -0.45 8.92
CA VAL A 310 -5.05 -0.40 7.45
C VAL A 310 -5.32 -1.78 6.85
N PHE A 311 -4.71 -2.83 7.40
CA PHE A 311 -4.89 -4.20 6.94
C PHE A 311 -6.31 -4.71 7.12
N SER A 312 -6.96 -4.38 8.24
CA SER A 312 -8.37 -4.71 8.46
C SER A 312 -9.26 -4.21 7.31
N ALA A 313 -9.00 -2.99 6.82
CA ALA A 313 -9.70 -2.43 5.67
C ALA A 313 -9.26 -3.06 4.34
N SER A 314 -7.94 -3.15 4.08
CA SER A 314 -7.42 -3.64 2.81
C SER A 314 -7.71 -5.12 2.58
N ASN A 315 -7.85 -5.93 3.63
CA ASN A 315 -8.20 -7.34 3.53
C ASN A 315 -9.56 -7.59 2.86
N ALA A 316 -10.45 -6.58 2.86
CA ALA A 316 -11.71 -6.66 2.12
C ALA A 316 -11.51 -6.72 0.58
N VAL A 317 -10.34 -6.28 0.08
CA VAL A 317 -9.98 -6.30 -1.35
C VAL A 317 -9.53 -7.70 -1.79
N ALA A 318 -8.94 -8.49 -0.90
CA ALA A 318 -8.33 -9.79 -1.22
C ALA A 318 -9.22 -10.70 -2.11
N PRO A 319 -10.53 -10.88 -1.84
CA PRO A 319 -11.37 -11.78 -2.64
C PRO A 319 -11.51 -11.39 -4.12
N VAL A 320 -11.25 -10.13 -4.49
CA VAL A 320 -11.44 -9.63 -5.86
C VAL A 320 -10.12 -9.49 -6.65
N ILE A 321 -8.96 -9.61 -6.01
CA ILE A 321 -7.64 -9.36 -6.63
C ILE A 321 -6.75 -10.60 -6.81
N HIS A 322 -7.05 -11.74 -6.17
CA HIS A 322 -6.16 -12.93 -6.21
C HIS A 322 -5.82 -13.42 -7.63
N HIS A 323 -6.74 -13.25 -8.57
CA HIS A 323 -6.61 -13.68 -9.98
C HIS A 323 -6.65 -12.49 -10.95
N ALA A 324 -6.47 -11.28 -10.46
CA ALA A 324 -6.40 -10.08 -11.28
C ALA A 324 -5.07 -10.04 -12.08
N SER A 325 -4.93 -9.16 -13.07
CA SER A 325 -3.58 -8.81 -13.54
C SER A 325 -2.84 -8.01 -12.48
N TYR A 326 -1.51 -7.90 -12.61
CA TYR A 326 -0.72 -7.07 -11.70
C TYR A 326 -1.21 -5.60 -11.68
N PHE A 327 -1.55 -5.07 -12.86
CA PHE A 327 -2.17 -3.74 -12.99
C PHE A 327 -3.44 -3.62 -12.13
N HIS A 328 -4.39 -4.55 -12.27
CA HIS A 328 -5.65 -4.53 -11.53
C HIS A 328 -5.46 -4.84 -10.04
N TRP A 329 -4.49 -5.68 -9.68
CA TRP A 329 -4.13 -5.97 -8.29
C TRP A 329 -3.70 -4.69 -7.57
N LEU A 330 -2.76 -3.93 -8.12
CA LEU A 330 -2.35 -2.65 -7.54
C LEU A 330 -3.46 -1.59 -7.61
N GLN A 331 -4.15 -1.45 -8.74
CA GLN A 331 -5.23 -0.47 -8.91
C GLN A 331 -6.29 -0.63 -7.82
N PHE A 332 -6.71 -1.87 -7.51
CA PHE A 332 -7.75 -2.12 -6.52
C PHE A 332 -7.26 -1.95 -5.08
N ILE A 333 -5.96 -2.08 -4.83
CA ILE A 333 -5.35 -1.76 -3.52
C ILE A 333 -5.29 -0.25 -3.30
N ASP A 334 -5.07 0.54 -4.36
CA ASP A 334 -4.94 2.01 -4.29
C ASP A 334 -6.30 2.72 -4.08
N LEU A 335 -7.39 2.20 -4.66
CA LEU A 335 -8.76 2.78 -4.62
C LEU A 335 -9.37 2.89 -3.21
#